data_AF-A0A7X1J714-F1
#
_entry.id   AF-A0A7X1J714-F1
#
_cell.length_a   1.000
_cell.length_b   1.000
_cell.length_c   1.000
_cell.angle_alpha   90.00
_cell.angle_beta   90.00
_cell.angle_gamma   90.00
#
_symmetry.space_group_name_H-M   'P 1'
#
loop_
_entity.id
_entity.type
_entity.pdbx_description
1 polymer ?
#
loop_
_entity_poly.entity_id
_entity_poly.type
_entity_poly.pdbx_seq_one_letter_code
_entity_poly.pdbx_strand_id
1 'polypeptide(L)'
;MTASMAFYADRNTTIRLSKYGTERTPILTLDGEDHSLTVSVFDRVPIAEHLAFVRELSAACADYVKALETYAAAPPESVKDRDEEA
;
A
#
# COMPACT_ATOMS: atom_id res chain seq x y z
N MET A 1 9.24 17.14 -12.95
CA MET A 1 7.77 17.09 -12.77
C MET A 1 7.46 15.79 -12.08
N THR A 2 6.88 15.83 -10.87
CA THR A 2 6.50 14.64 -10.10
C THR A 2 4.98 14.47 -10.19
N ALA A 3 4.53 13.27 -10.51
CA ALA A 3 3.12 12.91 -10.39
C ALA A 3 2.89 12.34 -8.98
N SER A 4 1.84 12.78 -8.31
CA SER A 4 1.34 12.16 -7.08
C SER A 4 0.02 11.47 -7.42
N MET A 5 -0.09 10.20 -7.06
CA MET A 5 -1.31 9.41 -7.20
C MET A 5 -1.60 8.77 -5.84
N ALA A 6 -2.86 8.81 -5.44
CA ALA A 6 -3.34 8.16 -4.23
C ALA A 6 -4.31 7.03 -4.60
N PHE A 7 -4.22 5.91 -3.90
CA PHE A 7 -5.17 4.81 -3.97
C PHE A 7 -5.87 4.70 -2.62
N TYR A 8 -7.19 4.81 -2.60
CA TYR A 8 -7.98 4.79 -1.38
C TYR A 8 -8.56 3.40 -1.18
N ALA A 9 -7.89 2.59 -0.36
CA ALA A 9 -8.40 1.28 0.01
C ALA A 9 -9.61 1.39 0.93
N ASP A 10 -10.61 0.56 0.67
CA ASP A 10 -11.82 0.41 1.47
C ASP A 10 -12.07 -1.07 1.81
N ARG A 11 -13.22 -1.35 2.42
CA ARG A 11 -13.60 -2.72 2.82
C ARG A 11 -13.79 -3.68 1.63
N ASN A 12 -14.02 -3.16 0.43
CA ASN A 12 -14.24 -3.95 -0.79
C ASN A 12 -12.93 -4.16 -1.57
N THR A 13 -11.87 -3.44 -1.18
CA THR A 13 -10.57 -3.54 -1.82
C THR A 13 -9.94 -4.89 -1.55
N THR A 14 -9.50 -5.57 -2.61
CA THR A 14 -8.82 -6.86 -2.54
C THR A 14 -7.39 -6.76 -3.04
N ILE A 15 -6.52 -7.63 -2.51
CA ILE A 15 -5.13 -7.75 -2.98
C ILE A 15 -5.01 -9.05 -3.75
N ARG A 16 -4.58 -8.97 -5.02
CA ARG A 16 -4.39 -10.12 -5.91
C ARG A 16 -2.94 -10.23 -6.37
N LEU A 17 -2.36 -11.41 -6.21
CA LEU A 17 -1.04 -11.75 -6.76
C LEU A 17 -1.19 -12.74 -7.92
N SER A 18 -0.92 -12.27 -9.13
CA SER A 18 -0.90 -13.10 -10.34
C SER A 18 0.49 -13.70 -10.54
N LYS A 19 0.58 -15.03 -10.55
CA LYS A 19 1.82 -15.78 -10.76
C LYS A 19 1.79 -16.48 -12.12
N TYR A 20 2.90 -16.41 -12.86
CA TYR A 20 3.01 -16.93 -14.22
C TYR A 20 4.19 -17.92 -14.38
N GLY A 21 4.60 -18.57 -13.28
CA GLY A 21 5.79 -19.42 -13.28
C GLY A 21 7.07 -18.62 -13.53
N THR A 22 7.97 -19.16 -14.35
CA THR A 22 9.24 -18.50 -14.74
C THR A 22 9.13 -17.74 -16.06
N GLU A 23 7.97 -17.76 -16.72
CA GLU A 23 7.77 -17.15 -18.04
C GLU A 23 7.62 -15.63 -17.96
N ARG A 24 7.06 -15.12 -16.85
CA ARG A 24 6.83 -13.68 -16.63
C ARG A 24 6.98 -13.30 -15.17
N THR A 25 7.32 -12.04 -14.93
CA THR A 25 7.35 -11.47 -13.58
C THR A 25 5.95 -11.52 -12.97
N PRO A 26 5.84 -11.82 -11.66
CA PRO A 26 4.56 -11.77 -10.96
C PRO A 26 4.04 -10.34 -10.91
N ILE A 27 2.72 -10.19 -10.83
CA ILE A 27 2.04 -8.90 -10.75
C ILE A 27 1.23 -8.85 -9.47
N LEU A 28 1.44 -7.81 -8.67
CA LEU A 28 0.61 -7.50 -7.50
C LEU A 28 -0.41 -6.43 -7.90
N THR A 29 -1.68 -6.64 -7.58
CA THR A 29 -2.77 -5.70 -7.87
C THR A 29 -3.58 -5.43 -6.61
N LEU A 30 -3.93 -4.17 -6.39
CA LEU A 30 -4.97 -3.75 -5.46
C LEU A 30 -6.19 -3.43 -6.31
N ASP A 31 -7.24 -4.22 -6.18
CA ASP A 31 -8.49 -4.08 -6.92
C ASP A 31 -9.55 -3.47 -6.00
N GLY A 32 -9.95 -2.23 -6.27
CA GLY A 32 -11.17 -1.61 -5.76
C GLY A 32 -12.36 -1.87 -6.69
N GLU A 33 -13.53 -1.32 -6.36
CA GLU A 33 -14.76 -1.53 -7.13
C GLU A 33 -14.65 -1.03 -8.58
N ASP A 34 -14.16 0.20 -8.75
CA ASP A 34 -14.06 0.87 -10.07
C ASP A 34 -12.62 1.22 -10.47
N HIS A 35 -11.63 0.81 -9.69
CA HIS A 35 -10.24 1.19 -9.91
C HIS A 35 -9.27 0.10 -9.47
N SER A 36 -8.14 -0.01 -10.16
CA SER A 36 -7.09 -0.96 -9.82
C SER A 36 -5.74 -0.27 -9.82
N LEU A 37 -4.92 -0.54 -8.80
CA LEU A 37 -3.50 -0.20 -8.79
C LEU A 37 -2.68 -1.45 -9.01
N THR A 38 -1.92 -1.49 -10.09
CA THR A 38 -1.02 -2.59 -10.40
C THR A 38 0.42 -2.22 -10.09
N VAL A 39 1.06 -2.99 -9.22
CA VAL A 39 2.50 -2.96 -9.00
C VAL A 39 3.12 -4.04 -9.88
N SER A 40 3.65 -3.60 -11.02
CA SER A 40 4.38 -4.43 -11.96
C SER A 40 5.65 -3.69 -12.35
N VAL A 41 6.74 -4.43 -12.45
CA VAL A 41 7.98 -3.90 -12.98
C VAL A 41 8.04 -4.30 -14.44
N PHE A 42 7.96 -3.30 -15.30
CA PHE A 42 8.14 -3.46 -16.73
C PHE A 42 9.50 -4.14 -16.98
N ASP A 43 9.52 -5.00 -17.99
CA ASP A 43 10.59 -5.84 -18.51
C ASP A 43 11.90 -5.10 -18.88
N ARG A 44 11.96 -3.79 -18.60
CA ARG A 44 13.10 -2.91 -18.79
C ARG A 44 13.98 -2.75 -17.53
N VAL A 45 13.54 -3.23 -16.37
CA VAL A 45 14.28 -3.11 -15.11
C VAL A 45 14.93 -4.45 -14.72
N PRO A 46 16.20 -4.47 -14.27
CA PRO A 46 16.85 -5.68 -13.79
C PRO A 46 16.08 -6.36 -12.65
N ILE A 47 16.01 -7.69 -12.68
CA ILE A 47 15.28 -8.46 -11.66
C ILE A 47 15.81 -8.24 -10.23
N ALA A 48 17.10 -7.96 -10.08
CA ALA A 48 17.72 -7.66 -8.79
C ALA A 48 17.16 -6.37 -8.16
N GLU A 49 16.93 -5.34 -8.98
CA GLU A 49 16.33 -4.07 -8.54
C GLU A 49 14.86 -4.25 -8.17
N HIS A 50 14.13 -5.04 -8.96
CA HIS A 50 12.75 -5.41 -8.62
C HIS A 50 12.71 -6.16 -7.28
N LEU A 51 13.61 -7.11 -7.05
CA LEU A 51 13.71 -7.83 -5.78
C LEU A 51 14.03 -6.91 -4.59
N ALA A 52 14.90 -5.93 -4.77
CA ALA A 52 15.19 -4.93 -3.74
C ALA A 52 13.93 -4.10 -3.41
N PHE A 53 13.25 -3.59 -4.44
CA PHE A 53 12.02 -2.81 -4.29
C PHE A 53 10.92 -3.58 -3.56
N VAL A 54 10.62 -4.84 -3.95
CA VAL A 54 9.55 -5.61 -3.28
C VAL A 54 9.88 -5.97 -1.85
N ARG A 55 11.17 -6.10 -1.49
CA ARG A 55 11.60 -6.30 -0.10
C ARG A 55 11.39 -5.05 0.73
N GLU A 56 11.73 -3.89 0.20
CA GLU A 56 11.47 -2.59 0.86
C GLU A 56 9.96 -2.35 1.01
N LEU A 57 9.17 -2.61 -0.02
CA LEU A 57 7.71 -2.53 0.03
C LEU A 57 7.16 -3.46 1.12
N SER A 58 7.62 -4.71 1.18
CA SER A 58 7.19 -5.66 2.20
C SER A 58 7.54 -5.20 3.62
N ALA A 59 8.71 -4.61 3.83
CA ALA A 59 9.11 -4.06 5.12
C ALA A 59 8.22 -2.87 5.51
N ALA A 60 7.97 -1.95 4.58
CA ALA A 60 7.09 -0.80 4.80
C ALA A 60 5.65 -1.23 5.15
N CYS A 61 5.11 -2.26 4.48
CA CYS A 61 3.79 -2.81 4.83
C CYS A 61 3.77 -3.40 6.25
N ALA A 62 4.82 -4.12 6.67
CA ALA A 62 4.91 -4.67 8.02
C ALA A 62 4.95 -3.57 9.09
N ASP A 63 5.69 -2.49 8.84
CA ASP A 63 5.75 -1.36 9.75
C ASP A 63 4.45 -0.54 9.76
N TYR A 64 3.76 -0.44 8.62
CA TYR A 64 2.42 0.14 8.54
C TYR A 64 1.40 -0.62 9.40
N VAL A 65 1.44 -1.96 9.39
CA VAL A 65 0.59 -2.79 10.27
C VAL A 65 0.83 -2.45 11.74
N LYS A 66 2.10 -2.45 12.20
CA LYS A 66 2.44 -2.10 13.59
C LYS A 66 1.96 -0.70 13.96
N ALA A 67 2.09 0.26 13.05
CA ALA A 67 1.64 1.63 13.26
C ALA A 67 0.11 1.70 13.40
N LEU A 68 -0.64 0.98 12.56
CA LEU A 68 -2.10 0.90 12.66
C LEU A 68 -2.56 0.20 13.94
N GLU A 69 -1.92 -0.89 14.34
CA GLU A 69 -2.20 -1.58 15.60
C GLU A 69 -1.96 -0.66 16.80
N THR A 70 -0.85 0.09 16.79
CA THR A 70 -0.53 1.08 17.82
C THR A 70 -1.58 2.19 17.88
N TYR A 71 -1.99 2.71 16.72
CA TYR A 71 -3.04 3.71 16.60
C TYR A 71 -4.39 3.19 17.12
N ALA A 72 -4.77 1.97 16.75
CA ALA A 72 -6.01 1.35 17.18
C ALA A 72 -6.05 1.02 18.69
N ALA A 73 -4.89 0.78 19.30
CA ALA A 73 -4.76 0.54 20.74
C ALA A 73 -4.74 1.82 21.58
N ALA A 74 -4.59 3.00 20.96
CA ALA A 74 -4.62 4.26 21.68
C ALA A 74 -6.03 4.48 22.27
N PRO A 75 -6.15 4.87 23.56
CA PRO A 75 -7.44 5.27 24.11
C PRO A 75 -7.98 6.43 23.27
N PRO A 76 -9.31 6.56 23.11
CA PRO A 76 -9.88 7.72 22.46
C PRO A 76 -9.37 8.93 23.24
N GLU A 77 -8.54 9.77 22.59
CA GLU A 77 -8.29 11.10 23.12
C GLU A 77 -9.66 11.71 23.35
N SER A 78 -9.98 12.00 24.62
CA SER A 78 -11.06 12.91 24.93
C SER A 78 -10.85 14.12 24.03
N VAL A 79 -11.76 14.28 23.06
CA VAL A 79 -11.82 15.44 22.17
C VAL A 79 -11.66 16.65 23.08
N LYS A 80 -10.44 17.21 23.15
CA LYS A 80 -10.24 18.48 23.81
C LYS A 80 -10.97 19.45 22.93
N ASP A 81 -12.11 19.92 23.43
CA ASP A 81 -12.87 21.04 22.93
C ASP A 81 -11.89 22.06 22.34
N ARG A 82 -11.82 22.10 21.01
CA ARG A 82 -11.43 23.32 20.30
C ARG A 82 -12.72 24.09 20.07
N ASP A 83 -13.38 24.43 21.17
CA ASP A 83 -14.33 25.52 21.20
C ASP A 83 -13.53 26.82 21.37
N GLU A 84 -13.73 27.69 20.39
CA GLU A 84 -13.76 29.15 20.51
C GLU A 84 -12.59 29.86 21.20
N GLU A 85 -11.74 30.49 20.39
CA GLU A 85 -11.44 31.91 20.62
C GLU A 85 -11.75 32.67 19.32
N ALA A 86 -12.84 33.44 19.40
CA ALA A 86 -13.24 34.49 18.47
C ALA A 86 -12.54 35.81 18.84
#